data_AF-A0A0W7X7N0-F1
#
_entry.id   AF-A0A0W7X7N0-F1
#
_cell.length_a   1.000
_cell.length_b   1.000
_cell.length_c   1.000
_cell.angle_alpha   90.00
_cell.angle_beta   90.00
_cell.angle_gamma   90.00
#
_symmetry.space_group_name_H-M   'P 1'
#
loop_
_entity.id
_entity.type
_entity.pdbx_description
1 polymer ?
#
loop_
_entity_poly.entity_id
_entity_poly.type
_entity_poly.pdbx_seq_one_letter_code
_entity_poly.pdbx_strand_id
1 'polypeptide(L)'
;MSMADLVVAGAPELPEGWFYRVVSDGFFGLKVEVRERRKRFGSRVINYAYVRTDEPDGLTAVVASCRHAVKRIDEADREWRNRRDAAKYLGDHDPKGRK
;
A
#
# COMPACT_ATOMS: atom_id res chain seq x y z
N MET A 1 -9.12 16.40 10.32
CA MET A 1 -9.51 15.75 9.06
C MET A 1 -9.70 14.28 9.35
N SER A 2 -10.89 13.77 9.10
CA SER A 2 -11.26 12.37 9.31
C SER A 2 -10.87 11.49 8.12
N MET A 3 -10.96 10.17 8.28
CA MET A 3 -10.87 9.22 7.16
C MET A 3 -11.93 9.51 6.09
N ALA A 4 -13.15 9.86 6.51
CA ALA A 4 -14.25 10.16 5.59
C ALA A 4 -13.95 11.40 4.75
N ASP A 5 -13.33 12.43 5.34
CA ASP A 5 -12.96 13.65 4.61
C ASP A 5 -11.95 13.34 3.50
N LEU A 6 -10.99 12.44 3.76
CA LEU A 6 -10.01 12.01 2.75
C LEU A 6 -10.67 11.22 1.61
N VAL A 7 -11.64 10.35 1.94
CA VAL A 7 -12.39 9.59 0.93
C VAL A 7 -13.24 10.52 0.06
N VAL A 8 -13.92 11.50 0.67
CA VAL A 8 -14.66 12.55 -0.05
C VAL A 8 -13.73 13.36 -0.95
N ALA A 9 -12.49 13.62 -0.52
CA ALA A 9 -11.46 14.27 -1.32
C ALA A 9 -10.86 13.37 -2.43
N GLY A 10 -11.28 12.11 -2.52
CA GLY A 10 -10.90 11.18 -3.59
C GLY A 10 -9.84 10.14 -3.23
N ALA A 11 -9.51 9.97 -1.94
CA ALA A 11 -8.74 8.82 -1.49
C ALA A 11 -9.59 7.53 -1.59
N PRO A 12 -8.97 6.37 -1.87
CA PRO A 12 -9.71 5.10 -1.88
C PRO A 12 -10.33 4.77 -0.52
N GLU A 13 -11.48 4.11 -0.54
CA GLU A 13 -11.99 3.44 0.66
C GLU A 13 -11.08 2.27 1.01
N LEU A 14 -10.96 1.99 2.32
CA LEU A 14 -10.15 0.90 2.83
C LEU A 14 -11.05 -0.20 3.44
N PRO A 15 -10.58 -1.46 3.49
CA PRO A 15 -11.27 -2.54 4.18
C PRO A 15 -11.60 -2.21 5.64
N GLU A 16 -12.59 -2.89 6.19
CA GLU A 16 -12.95 -2.73 7.60
C GLU A 16 -11.73 -2.97 8.52
N GLY A 17 -11.55 -2.07 9.50
CA GLY A 17 -10.43 -2.12 10.42
C GLY A 17 -9.14 -1.48 9.89
N TRP A 18 -9.11 -1.01 8.63
CA TRP A 18 -7.98 -0.29 8.07
C TRP A 18 -8.20 1.23 8.09
N PHE A 19 -7.12 2.01 8.13
CA PHE A 19 -7.19 3.48 8.16
C PHE A 19 -5.91 4.13 7.62
N TYR A 20 -6.03 5.37 7.14
CA TYR A 20 -4.88 6.21 6.80
C TYR A 20 -4.29 6.92 8.03
N ARG A 21 -2.97 7.07 8.06
CA ARG A 21 -2.27 7.93 9.02
C ARG A 21 -1.23 8.77 8.29
N VAL A 22 -1.37 10.09 8.36
CA VAL A 22 -0.33 11.02 7.89
C VAL A 22 0.65 11.26 9.03
N VAL A 23 1.94 11.06 8.79
CA VAL A 23 3.01 11.28 9.78
C VAL A 23 4.19 12.01 9.14
N SER A 24 4.89 12.80 9.95
CA SER A 24 6.21 13.34 9.59
C SER A 24 7.26 12.25 9.75
N ASP A 25 8.23 12.18 8.83
CA ASP A 25 9.34 11.23 8.86
C ASP A 25 10.59 11.76 9.60
N GLY A 26 10.55 13.00 10.10
CA GLY A 26 11.64 13.64 10.84
C GLY A 26 12.64 14.42 9.98
N PHE A 27 12.65 14.26 8.65
CA PHE A 27 13.57 14.95 7.72
C PHE A 27 12.82 15.81 6.71
N PHE A 28 11.79 16.54 7.18
CA PHE A 28 10.90 17.39 6.37
C PHE A 28 9.96 16.65 5.41
N GLY A 29 9.95 15.31 5.41
CA GLY A 29 9.02 14.51 4.63
C GLY A 29 7.72 14.24 5.39
N LEU A 30 6.60 14.28 4.67
CA LEU A 30 5.36 13.66 5.12
C LEU A 30 5.20 12.32 4.43
N LYS A 31 4.62 11.35 5.13
CA LYS A 31 4.20 10.08 4.53
C LYS A 31 2.79 9.72 4.98
N VAL A 32 2.08 9.07 4.06
CA VAL A 32 0.80 8.42 4.31
C VAL A 32 1.07 6.95 4.58
N GLU A 33 0.64 6.47 5.74
CA GLU A 33 0.65 5.06 6.10
C GLU A 33 -0.76 4.49 5.98
N VAL A 34 -0.89 3.34 5.31
CA VAL A 34 -2.09 2.48 5.37
C VAL A 34 -1.87 1.51 6.51
N ARG A 35 -2.77 1.54 7.50
CA ARG A 35 -2.61 0.77 8.74
C ARG A 35 -3.82 -0.11 8.99
N GLU A 36 -3.56 -1.29 9.56
CA GLU A 36 -4.58 -2.21 10.05
C GLU A 36 -4.65 -2.12 11.57
N ARG A 37 -5.87 -1.94 12.11
CA ARG A 37 -6.14 -1.95 13.54
C ARG A 37 -6.09 -3.38 14.07
N ARG A 38 -5.26 -3.63 15.09
CA ARG A 38 -5.16 -4.95 15.72
C ARG A 38 -6.21 -5.08 16.84
N LYS A 39 -6.82 -6.27 16.95
CA LYS A 39 -7.88 -6.56 17.95
C LYS A 39 -7.44 -6.36 19.41
N ARG A 40 -6.16 -6.60 19.74
CA ARG A 40 -5.66 -6.49 21.12
C ARG A 40 -5.03 -5.14 21.41
N PHE A 41 -3.94 -4.78 20.71
CA PHE A 41 -3.30 -3.47 20.92
C PHE A 41 -2.62 -2.95 19.66
N GLY A 42 -2.77 -1.64 19.44
CA GLY A 42 -2.06 -0.89 18.42
C GLY A 42 -2.57 -1.10 16.99
N SER A 43 -1.73 -0.75 16.04
CA SER A 43 -1.97 -0.92 14.62
C SER A 43 -0.68 -1.31 13.91
N ARG A 44 -0.80 -2.05 12.81
CA ARG A 44 0.33 -2.43 11.97
C ARG A 44 0.33 -1.56 10.72
N VAL A 45 1.50 -1.11 10.27
CA VAL A 45 1.64 -0.53 8.93
C VAL A 45 1.56 -1.66 7.91
N ILE A 46 0.60 -1.57 6.99
CA ILE A 46 0.44 -2.48 5.86
C ILE A 46 1.31 -1.98 4.70
N ASN A 47 1.21 -0.69 4.38
CA ASN A 47 2.02 -0.05 3.36
C ASN A 47 2.14 1.46 3.64
N TYR A 48 3.00 2.15 2.90
CA TYR A 48 3.12 3.60 2.98
C TYR A 48 3.53 4.21 1.64
N ALA A 49 3.28 5.51 1.50
CA ALA A 49 3.78 6.33 0.42
C ALA A 49 4.19 7.70 0.96
N TYR A 50 5.31 8.23 0.48
CA TYR A 50 5.68 9.61 0.78
C TYR A 50 4.72 10.58 0.09
N VAL A 51 4.40 11.68 0.76
CA VAL A 51 3.65 12.80 0.21
C VAL A 51 4.56 13.50 -0.79
N ARG A 52 4.09 13.62 -2.02
CA ARG A 52 4.88 14.26 -3.07
C ARG A 52 4.74 15.78 -2.98
N THR A 53 5.82 16.50 -3.24
CA THR A 53 5.88 17.96 -3.16
C THR A 53 5.62 18.64 -4.49
N ASP A 54 5.42 17.87 -5.56
CA ASP A 54 5.15 18.35 -6.92
C ASP A 54 3.65 18.49 -7.24
N GLU A 55 2.80 18.29 -6.24
CA GLU A 55 1.35 18.39 -6.34
C GLU A 55 0.86 19.81 -6.06
N PRO A 56 -0.29 20.23 -6.64
CA PRO A 56 -0.72 21.63 -6.64
C PRO A 56 -1.09 22.16 -5.25
N ASP A 57 -1.49 21.26 -4.33
CA ASP A 57 -1.81 21.59 -2.95
C ASP A 57 -1.61 20.36 -2.04
N GLY A 58 -1.57 20.61 -0.72
CA GLY A 58 -1.28 19.57 0.27
C GLY A 58 -2.36 18.48 0.39
N LEU A 59 -3.64 18.80 0.14
CA LEU A 59 -4.71 17.81 0.18
C LEU A 59 -4.60 16.88 -1.03
N THR A 60 -4.41 17.44 -2.22
CA THR A 60 -4.17 16.68 -3.46
C THR A 60 -2.95 15.78 -3.31
N ALA A 61 -1.86 16.29 -2.71
CA ALA A 61 -0.67 15.50 -2.42
C ALA A 61 -0.94 14.30 -1.52
N VAL A 62 -1.69 14.50 -0.42
CA VAL A 62 -2.05 13.42 0.50
C VAL A 62 -2.95 12.38 -0.19
N VAL A 63 -3.96 12.83 -0.94
CA VAL A 63 -4.87 11.93 -1.68
C VAL A 63 -4.12 11.12 -2.74
N ALA A 64 -3.20 11.73 -3.48
CA ALA A 64 -2.34 11.05 -4.44
C ALA A 64 -1.49 9.95 -3.75
N SER A 65 -0.91 10.26 -2.59
CA SER A 65 -0.15 9.28 -1.81
C SER A 65 -1.03 8.18 -1.22
N CYS A 66 -2.27 8.46 -0.80
CA CYS A 66 -3.24 7.43 -0.42
C CYS A 66 -3.50 6.45 -1.56
N ARG A 67 -3.77 6.95 -2.77
CA ARG A 67 -3.98 6.13 -3.98
C ARG A 67 -2.76 5.29 -4.29
N HIS A 68 -1.58 5.88 -4.23
CA HIS A 68 -0.32 5.19 -4.50
C HIS A 68 -0.04 4.07 -3.50
N ALA A 69 -0.28 4.32 -2.20
CA ALA A 69 -0.10 3.32 -1.16
C ALA A 69 -1.04 2.12 -1.33
N VAL A 70 -2.32 2.37 -1.66
CA VAL A 70 -3.31 1.30 -1.91
C VAL A 70 -2.97 0.53 -3.17
N LYS A 71 -2.64 1.21 -4.27
CA LYS A 71 -2.24 0.57 -5.53
C LYS A 71 -1.10 -0.43 -5.31
N ARG A 72 -0.11 -0.06 -4.49
CA ARG A 72 1.01 -0.96 -4.16
C ARG A 72 0.60 -2.18 -3.33
N ILE A 73 -0.45 -2.09 -2.51
CA ILE A 73 -1.00 -3.24 -1.80
C ILE A 73 -1.61 -4.21 -2.81
N ASP A 74 -2.40 -3.71 -3.76
CA ASP A 74 -3.03 -4.53 -4.80
C ASP A 74 -2.00 -5.17 -5.74
N GLU A 75 -0.95 -4.42 -6.10
CA GLU A 75 0.17 -4.92 -6.91
C GLU A 75 0.92 -6.03 -6.16
N ALA A 76 1.22 -5.85 -4.88
CA ALA A 76 1.91 -6.86 -4.07
C ALA A 76 1.09 -8.14 -3.91
N ASP A 77 -0.22 -8.02 -3.70
CA ASP A 77 -1.11 -9.18 -3.61
C ASP A 77 -1.21 -9.92 -4.95
N ARG A 78 -1.30 -9.18 -6.06
CA ARG A 78 -1.28 -9.75 -7.42
C ARG A 78 0.04 -10.46 -7.71
N GLU A 79 1.18 -9.85 -7.37
CA GLU A 79 2.50 -10.45 -7.54
C GLU A 79 2.62 -11.75 -6.74
N TRP A 80 2.16 -11.76 -5.49
CA TRP A 80 2.16 -12.95 -4.66
C TRP A 80 1.32 -14.09 -5.27
N ARG A 81 0.12 -13.77 -5.76
CA ARG A 81 -0.74 -14.73 -6.47
C ARG A 81 -0.06 -15.29 -7.72
N ASN A 82 0.50 -14.41 -8.55
CA ASN A 82 1.23 -14.80 -9.76
C ASN A 82 2.43 -15.70 -9.45
N ARG A 83 3.20 -15.38 -8.40
CA ARG A 83 4.34 -16.17 -7.96
C ARG A 83 3.92 -17.55 -7.48
N ARG A 84 2.83 -17.63 -6.72
CA ARG A 84 2.26 -18.89 -6.24
C ARG A 84 1.78 -19.77 -7.40
N ASP A 85 1.17 -19.18 -8.41
CA ASP A 85 0.77 -19.92 -9.62
C ASP A 85 1.97 -20.34 -10.45
N ALA A 86 2.96 -19.47 -10.62
CA ALA A 86 4.20 -19.78 -11.34
C ALA A 86 5.00 -20.90 -10.66
N ALA A 87 4.93 -21.03 -9.33
CA ALA A 87 5.59 -22.10 -8.58
C ALA A 87 5.14 -23.52 -9.01
N LYS A 88 3.98 -23.67 -9.66
CA LYS A 88 3.53 -24.94 -10.25
C LYS A 88 4.42 -25.40 -11.41
N TYR A 89 5.16 -24.48 -12.02
CA TYR A 89 6.10 -24.75 -13.11
C TYR A 89 7.55 -24.78 -12.64
N LEU A 90 7.80 -24.92 -11.33
CA LEU A 90 9.16 -25.01 -10.81
C LEU A 90 9.76 -26.39 -11.12
N GLY A 91 10.86 -26.43 -11.86
CA GLY A 91 11.55 -27.66 -12.26
C GLY A 91 12.56 -27.40 -13.37
N ASP A 92 13.42 -28.39 -13.63
CA ASP A 92 14.24 -28.37 -14.84
C ASP A 92 13.35 -28.75 -16.02
N HIS A 93 13.28 -27.86 -17.02
CA HIS A 93 12.49 -28.06 -18.23
C HIS A 93 13.38 -28.49 -19.41
N ASP A 94 14.63 -28.92 -19.15
CA ASP A 94 15.50 -29.50 -20.17
C ASP A 94 14.98 -30.88 -20.61
N PRO A 95 14.58 -31.05 -21.89
CA PRO A 95 14.13 -32.34 -22.42
C PRO A 95 15.22 -33.44 -22.41
N LYS A 96 16.50 -33.10 -22.18
CA LYS A 96 17.61 -34.06 -22.06
C LYS A 96 17.99 -34.39 -20.61
N GLY A 97 17.29 -33.81 -19.63
CA GLY A 97 17.33 -34.09 -18.19
C GLY A 97 18.62 -34.71 -17.65
N ARG A 98 19.54 -33.88 -17.14
CA ARG A 98 20.58 -34.37 -16.22
C ARG A 98 20.13 -34.08 -14.80
N LYS A 99 19.95 -35.15 -14.03
CA LYS A 99 19.76 -35.12 -12.57
C LYS A 99 20.85 -34.33 -11.88
#